data_AF-A0ABD2PLC3-F1
#
_entry.id   AF-A0ABD2PLC3-F1
#
_cell.length_a   1.000
_cell.length_b   1.000
_cell.length_c   1.000
_cell.angle_alpha   90.00
_cell.angle_beta   90.00
_cell.angle_gamma   90.00
#
_symmetry.space_group_name_H-M   'P 1'
#
loop_
_entity.id
_entity.type
_entity.pdbx_description
1 polymer ?
#
loop_
_entity_poly.entity_id
_entity_poly.type
_entity_poly.pdbx_seq_one_letter_code
_entity_poly.pdbx_strand_id
1 'polypeptide(L)'
;DRAAVIRVKKYIDHKYFNCYTIEPSREQSQKMTQLRVLVKLVPQDQIPAAYLSFSSDTFQRGEGVKLVLHEESTLPDIELEGISLQPGRMNEINFKVIKTIKLKLPNSDCSLDNVPRHDYYGEKFLFSPNQCIKALEQWNILQNCQCLLLNFPISFDQLRGTNKSLDSSQFCVRLPNDRNFNQFTSRIECC
;
A
#
# COMPACT_ATOMS: atom_id res chain seq x y z
N ASP A 1 -19.55 -21.78 -17.11
CA ASP A 1 -18.97 -20.89 -16.08
C ASP A 1 -18.42 -19.61 -16.69
N ARG A 2 -19.07 -18.47 -16.43
CA ARG A 2 -18.64 -17.16 -16.95
C ARG A 2 -17.52 -16.64 -16.05
N ALA A 3 -16.28 -16.68 -16.54
CA ALA A 3 -15.16 -16.05 -15.85
C ALA A 3 -15.48 -14.55 -15.63
N ALA A 4 -15.27 -14.06 -14.41
CA ALA A 4 -15.53 -12.67 -14.08
C ALA A 4 -14.64 -11.75 -14.96
N VAL A 5 -15.28 -10.81 -15.65
CA VAL A 5 -14.63 -9.86 -16.58
C VAL A 5 -13.66 -8.92 -15.84
N ILE A 6 -13.94 -8.65 -14.56
CA ILE A 6 -13.17 -7.76 -13.69
C ILE A 6 -12.98 -8.46 -12.34
N ARG A 7 -11.77 -8.43 -11.81
CA ARG A 7 -11.41 -8.87 -10.47
C ARG A 7 -11.26 -7.65 -9.56
N VAL A 8 -11.81 -7.74 -8.35
CA VAL A 8 -11.61 -6.73 -7.31
C VAL A 8 -10.84 -7.36 -6.17
N LYS A 9 -9.65 -6.83 -5.87
CA LYS A 9 -8.85 -7.21 -4.70
C LYS A 9 -9.04 -6.16 -3.61
N LYS A 10 -9.13 -6.62 -2.36
CA LYS A 10 -9.17 -5.73 -1.20
C LYS A 10 -7.86 -5.85 -0.45
N TYR A 11 -7.27 -4.72 -0.08
CA TYR A 11 -6.20 -4.67 0.91
C TYR A 11 -6.46 -3.53 1.90
N ILE A 12 -5.73 -3.53 3.01
CA ILE A 12 -5.85 -2.51 4.04
C ILE A 12 -4.57 -1.66 4.00
N ASP A 13 -4.74 -0.38 3.73
CA ASP A 13 -3.69 0.63 3.91
C ASP A 13 -3.77 1.25 5.31
N HIS A 14 -2.62 1.55 5.88
CA HIS A 14 -2.48 2.11 7.22
C HIS A 14 -3.12 3.50 7.39
N LYS A 15 -3.17 4.30 6.32
CA LYS A 15 -3.63 5.68 6.31
C LYS A 15 -4.99 5.82 5.64
N TYR A 16 -5.20 5.10 4.54
CA TYR A 16 -6.43 5.15 3.73
C TYR A 16 -7.42 4.01 4.05
N PHE A 17 -7.10 3.13 5.01
CA PHE A 17 -7.93 2.02 5.46
C PHE A 17 -8.28 1.05 4.32
N ASN A 18 -9.56 0.84 4.02
CA ASN A 18 -9.96 -0.15 3.02
C ASN A 18 -9.66 0.35 1.60
N CYS A 19 -8.75 -0.31 0.91
CA CYS A 19 -8.42 -0.05 -0.49
C CYS A 19 -8.94 -1.18 -1.38
N TYR A 20 -9.35 -0.82 -2.60
CA TYR A 20 -9.87 -1.75 -3.59
C TYR A 20 -9.14 -1.57 -4.92
N THR A 21 -8.48 -2.63 -5.39
CA THR A 21 -7.81 -2.66 -6.69
C THR A 21 -8.71 -3.36 -7.70
N ILE A 22 -9.01 -2.66 -8.80
CA ILE A 22 -9.87 -3.16 -9.87
C ILE A 22 -8.97 -3.56 -11.04
N GLU A 23 -8.91 -4.86 -11.33
CA GLU A 23 -8.05 -5.43 -12.36
C GLU A 23 -8.92 -6.16 -13.40
N PRO A 24 -8.89 -5.77 -14.70
CA PRO A 24 -9.52 -6.57 -15.74
C PRO A 24 -8.78 -7.89 -15.93
N SER A 25 -9.47 -8.93 -16.40
CA SER A 25 -8.78 -10.16 -16.79
C SER A 25 -7.80 -9.89 -17.94
N ARG A 26 -6.73 -10.69 -18.06
CA ARG A 26 -5.67 -10.49 -19.07
C ARG A 26 -6.19 -10.44 -20.51
N GLU A 27 -7.28 -11.15 -20.80
CA GLU A 27 -7.90 -11.13 -22.13
C GLU A 27 -8.71 -9.84 -22.35
N GLN A 28 -9.35 -9.33 -21.28
CA GLN A 28 -10.18 -8.13 -21.34
C GLN A 28 -9.33 -6.86 -21.29
N SER A 29 -8.18 -6.87 -20.62
CA SER A 29 -7.27 -5.72 -20.56
C SER A 29 -6.81 -5.26 -21.96
N GLN A 30 -6.73 -6.18 -22.93
CA GLN A 30 -6.37 -5.86 -24.31
C GLN A 30 -7.52 -5.24 -25.13
N LYS A 31 -8.77 -5.48 -24.72
CA LYS A 31 -9.99 -5.06 -25.44
C LYS A 31 -10.65 -3.84 -24.79
N MET A 32 -10.36 -3.60 -23.51
CA MET A 32 -10.99 -2.58 -22.70
C MET A 32 -10.39 -1.20 -22.97
N THR A 33 -11.22 -0.28 -23.45
CA THR A 33 -10.82 1.11 -23.77
C THR A 33 -11.25 2.11 -22.70
N GLN A 34 -12.28 1.79 -21.91
CA GLN A 34 -12.82 2.66 -20.88
C GLN A 34 -13.22 1.84 -19.64
N LEU A 35 -12.91 2.36 -18.46
CA LEU A 35 -13.45 1.90 -17.18
C LEU A 35 -14.39 2.97 -16.62
N ARG A 36 -15.59 2.57 -16.21
CA ARG A 36 -16.53 3.43 -15.49
C ARG A 36 -16.81 2.81 -14.13
N VAL A 37 -16.56 3.57 -13.06
CA VAL A 37 -16.78 3.12 -11.69
C VAL A 37 -17.74 4.09 -11.01
N LEU A 38 -18.82 3.56 -10.45
CA LEU A 38 -19.71 4.32 -9.58
C LEU A 38 -19.37 3.97 -8.13
N VAL A 39 -18.89 4.96 -7.37
CA VAL A 39 -18.52 4.80 -5.97
C VAL A 39 -19.53 5.54 -5.10
N LYS A 40 -20.11 4.83 -4.13
CA LYS A 40 -20.93 5.43 -3.08
C LYS A 40 -20.06 5.66 -1.85
N LEU A 41 -19.89 6.92 -1.46
CA LEU A 41 -19.21 7.28 -0.22
C LEU A 41 -20.19 7.28 0.95
N VAL A 42 -19.68 6.92 2.13
CA VAL A 42 -20.39 7.10 3.39
C VAL A 42 -20.01 8.48 3.94
N PRO A 43 -20.97 9.38 4.15
CA PRO A 43 -20.73 10.68 4.76
C PRO A 43 -20.01 10.55 6.11
N GLN A 44 -19.07 11.46 6.40
CA GLN A 44 -18.23 11.38 7.61
C GLN A 44 -19.06 11.42 8.90
N ASP A 45 -20.15 12.18 8.91
CA ASP A 45 -21.08 12.30 10.05
C ASP A 45 -21.78 10.98 10.40
N GLN A 46 -21.85 10.05 9.45
CA GLN A 46 -22.42 8.72 9.62
C GLN A 46 -21.40 7.68 10.08
N ILE A 47 -20.17 8.08 10.39
CA ILE A 47 -19.10 7.20 10.88
C ILE A 47 -18.77 7.59 12.34
N PRO A 48 -19.45 7.02 13.34
CA PRO A 48 -19.21 7.34 14.76
C PRO A 48 -17.75 7.20 15.19
N ALA A 49 -17.04 6.22 14.63
CA ALA A 49 -15.61 6.01 14.89
C ALA A 49 -14.72 7.14 14.34
N ALA A 50 -15.16 7.87 13.30
CA ALA A 50 -14.42 8.97 12.70
C ALA A 50 -14.26 10.16 13.66
N TYR A 51 -15.20 10.34 14.61
CA TYR A 51 -15.11 11.37 15.64
C TYR A 51 -14.05 11.07 16.71
N LEU A 52 -13.75 9.79 16.93
CA LEU A 52 -12.79 9.33 17.95
C LEU A 52 -11.41 9.05 17.37
N SER A 53 -11.31 8.79 16.07
CA SER A 53 -10.04 8.77 15.38
C SER A 53 -9.51 10.20 15.30
N PHE A 54 -8.60 10.55 16.20
CA PHE A 54 -7.62 11.61 15.98
C PHE A 54 -6.75 11.19 14.79
N SER A 55 -7.31 11.21 13.57
CA SER A 55 -6.54 11.01 12.36
C SER A 55 -5.70 12.27 12.21
N SER A 56 -4.40 12.09 12.39
CA SER A 56 -3.37 13.09 12.15
C SER A 56 -3.68 13.87 10.89
N ASP A 57 -3.99 15.15 11.09
CA ASP A 57 -3.98 16.24 10.13
C ASP A 57 -5.33 16.76 9.61
N THR A 58 -5.57 18.03 9.91
CA THR A 58 -6.65 18.88 9.39
C THR A 58 -6.71 18.91 7.86
N PHE A 59 -5.60 18.62 7.18
CA PHE A 59 -5.50 18.56 5.72
C PHE A 59 -6.07 17.27 5.08
N GLN A 60 -6.36 16.22 5.86
CA GLN A 60 -6.96 14.97 5.36
C GLN A 60 -8.48 14.93 5.44
N ARG A 61 -9.12 16.03 5.83
CA ARG A 61 -10.60 16.17 5.91
C ARG A 61 -11.27 16.35 4.54
N GLY A 62 -10.56 16.12 3.45
CA GLY A 62 -11.13 16.18 2.10
C GLY A 62 -12.08 15.00 1.88
N GLU A 63 -13.36 15.28 1.69
CA GLU A 63 -14.32 14.26 1.28
C GLU A 63 -14.04 13.84 -0.17
N GLY A 64 -13.96 12.53 -0.42
CA GLY A 64 -13.74 12.00 -1.76
C GLY A 64 -13.10 10.62 -1.79
N VAL A 65 -12.55 10.29 -2.95
CA VAL A 65 -11.83 9.04 -3.20
C VAL A 65 -10.38 9.37 -3.58
N LYS A 66 -9.42 8.66 -3.00
CA LYS A 66 -8.04 8.62 -3.51
C LYS A 66 -7.93 7.49 -4.54
N LEU A 67 -7.47 7.83 -5.74
CA LEU A 67 -7.28 6.89 -6.84
C LEU A 67 -5.81 6.85 -7.26
N VAL A 68 -5.28 5.65 -7.48
CA VAL A 68 -3.97 5.40 -8.08
C VAL A 68 -4.17 4.55 -9.33
N LEU A 69 -3.53 4.95 -10.43
CA LEU A 69 -3.40 4.12 -11.62
C LEU A 69 -1.98 3.56 -11.66
N HIS A 70 -1.83 2.25 -11.55
CA HIS A 70 -0.54 1.58 -11.52
C HIS A 70 -0.52 0.33 -12.41
N GLU A 71 0.68 -0.16 -12.71
CA GLU A 71 0.87 -1.37 -13.51
C GLU A 71 0.38 -2.63 -12.78
N GLU A 72 0.02 -3.67 -13.55
CA GLU A 72 -0.38 -4.95 -12.97
C GLU A 72 0.77 -5.54 -12.13
N SER A 73 0.43 -6.17 -11.00
CA SER A 73 1.39 -6.79 -10.10
C SER A 73 2.42 -5.84 -9.47
N THR A 74 2.23 -4.51 -9.54
CA THR A 74 3.03 -3.55 -8.74
C THR A 74 2.26 -3.13 -7.50
N LEU A 75 2.99 -2.77 -6.43
CA LEU A 75 2.38 -2.25 -5.21
C LEU A 75 2.07 -0.75 -5.42
N PRO A 76 0.81 -0.30 -5.28
CA PRO A 76 0.46 1.11 -5.45
C PRO A 76 1.07 1.97 -4.34
N ASP A 77 1.64 3.12 -4.71
CA ASP A 77 2.07 4.15 -3.76
C ASP A 77 1.03 5.28 -3.74
N ILE A 78 0.04 5.17 -2.84
CA ILE A 78 -1.08 6.13 -2.76
C ILE A 78 -0.62 7.53 -2.37
N GLU A 79 0.46 7.65 -1.60
CA GLU A 79 0.94 8.95 -1.16
C GLU A 79 1.65 9.71 -2.29
N LEU A 80 2.43 8.99 -3.10
CA LEU A 80 3.18 9.59 -4.20
C LEU A 80 2.36 9.77 -5.48
N GLU A 81 1.56 8.77 -5.84
CA GLU A 81 0.87 8.70 -7.14
C GLU A 81 -0.65 8.92 -7.04
N GLY A 82 -1.18 9.10 -5.82
CA GLY A 82 -2.62 9.18 -5.56
C GLY A 82 -3.27 10.52 -5.90
N ILE A 83 -4.26 10.47 -6.79
CA ILE A 83 -5.08 11.61 -7.21
C ILE A 83 -6.34 11.66 -6.34
N SER A 84 -6.74 12.86 -5.89
CA SER A 84 -7.99 13.07 -5.16
C SER A 84 -9.15 13.33 -6.11
N LEU A 85 -10.23 12.57 -5.97
CA LEU A 85 -11.46 12.73 -6.75
C LEU A 85 -12.59 13.28 -5.88
N GLN A 86 -13.23 14.35 -6.35
CA GLN A 86 -14.28 15.01 -5.61
C GLN A 86 -15.62 14.26 -5.78
N PRO A 87 -16.39 14.07 -4.70
CA PRO A 87 -17.72 13.47 -4.79
C PRO A 87 -18.75 14.44 -5.40
N GLY A 88 -19.89 13.89 -5.83
CA GLY A 88 -21.01 14.68 -6.35
C GLY A 88 -20.88 15.14 -7.81
N ARG A 89 -19.76 14.84 -8.48
CA ARG A 89 -19.56 15.09 -9.91
C ARG A 89 -18.92 13.88 -10.60
N MET A 90 -19.09 13.80 -11.92
CA MET A 90 -18.36 12.84 -12.73
C MET A 90 -16.90 13.29 -12.84
N ASN A 91 -15.97 12.43 -12.44
CA ASN A 91 -14.54 12.64 -12.62
C ASN A 91 -14.08 11.81 -13.82
N GLU A 92 -13.45 12.45 -14.80
CA GLU A 92 -12.92 11.79 -15.99
C GLU A 92 -11.39 11.84 -15.96
N ILE A 93 -10.74 10.70 -16.18
CA ILE A 93 -9.29 10.58 -16.17
C ILE A 93 -8.85 10.01 -17.51
N ASN A 94 -8.23 10.86 -18.31
CA ASN A 94 -7.58 10.49 -19.55
C ASN A 94 -6.08 10.39 -19.29
N PHE A 95 -5.49 9.25 -19.63
CA PHE A 95 -4.08 8.98 -19.38
C PHE A 95 -3.38 8.42 -20.62
N LYS A 96 -2.06 8.56 -20.65
CA LYS A 96 -1.19 7.96 -21.67
C LYS A 96 -0.17 7.09 -20.97
N VAL A 97 -0.03 5.85 -21.43
CA VAL A 97 0.99 4.94 -20.92
C VAL A 97 2.32 5.24 -21.63
N ILE A 98 3.36 5.51 -20.85
CA ILE A 98 4.72 5.74 -21.35
C ILE A 98 5.60 4.64 -20.79
N LYS A 99 6.15 3.79 -21.68
CA LYS A 99 7.08 2.74 -21.30
C LYS A 99 8.52 3.20 -21.56
N THR A 100 9.34 3.22 -20.53
CA THR A 100 10.77 3.53 -20.64
C THR A 100 11.59 2.29 -20.36
N ILE A 101 12.35 1.83 -21.35
CA ILE A 101 13.27 0.70 -21.21
C ILE A 101 14.69 1.26 -21.14
N LYS A 102 15.39 0.97 -20.05
CA LYS A 102 16.81 1.31 -19.89
C LYS A 102 17.66 0.14 -20.37
N LEU A 103 18.73 0.44 -21.10
CA LEU A 103 19.71 -0.59 -21.51
C LEU A 103 20.53 -1.03 -20.29
N LYS A 104 20.83 -2.34 -20.23
CA LYS A 104 21.71 -2.90 -19.21
C LYS A 104 23.12 -2.34 -19.39
N LEU A 105 23.66 -1.69 -18.37
CA LEU A 105 25.08 -1.34 -18.34
C LEU A 105 25.92 -2.59 -18.02
N PRO A 106 27.19 -2.67 -18.49
CA PRO A 106 28.06 -3.82 -18.28
C PRO A 106 28.17 -4.30 -16.81
N ASN A 107 28.09 -3.37 -15.85
CA ASN A 107 28.18 -3.66 -14.41
C ASN A 107 26.84 -3.49 -13.67
N SER A 108 25.70 -3.42 -14.37
CA SER A 108 24.38 -3.30 -13.73
C SER A 108 23.63 -4.63 -13.73
N ASP A 109 23.01 -4.96 -12.60
CA ASP A 109 22.16 -6.15 -12.44
C ASP A 109 20.70 -5.93 -12.88
N CYS A 110 20.44 -4.93 -13.74
CA CYS A 110 19.13 -4.75 -14.33
C CYS A 110 18.82 -5.89 -15.32
N SER A 111 17.85 -6.76 -14.99
CA SER A 111 17.35 -7.82 -15.86
C SER A 111 15.91 -7.56 -16.26
N LEU A 112 15.62 -7.64 -17.57
CA LEU A 112 14.26 -7.53 -18.11
C LEU A 112 13.51 -8.87 -18.09
N ASP A 113 14.24 -9.98 -18.13
CA ASP A 113 13.66 -11.31 -18.31
C ASP A 113 13.21 -11.95 -17.00
N ASN A 114 13.84 -11.56 -15.89
CA ASN A 114 13.59 -12.12 -14.55
C ASN A 114 13.47 -11.01 -13.51
N VAL A 115 12.41 -10.20 -13.61
CA VAL A 115 12.11 -9.21 -12.57
C VAL A 115 11.75 -9.97 -11.29
N PRO A 116 12.53 -9.81 -10.19
CA PRO A 116 12.26 -10.52 -8.97
C PRO A 116 10.90 -10.12 -8.42
N ARG A 117 10.21 -11.09 -7.83
CA ARG A 117 8.96 -10.84 -7.11
C ARG A 117 9.21 -10.90 -5.63
N HIS A 118 8.73 -9.89 -4.92
CA HIS A 118 8.84 -9.80 -3.47
C HIS A 118 7.46 -10.02 -2.85
N ASP A 119 7.43 -10.79 -1.76
CA ASP A 119 6.23 -10.96 -0.96
C ASP A 119 6.04 -9.72 -0.10
N TYR A 120 4.92 -9.02 -0.35
CA TYR A 120 4.40 -7.97 0.52
C TYR A 120 2.95 -8.30 0.84
N TYR A 121 2.57 -8.24 2.11
CA TYR A 121 1.20 -8.54 2.55
C TYR A 121 0.67 -9.92 2.11
N GLY A 122 1.54 -10.89 1.83
CA GLY A 122 1.17 -12.25 1.44
C GLY A 122 0.87 -12.38 -0.06
N GLU A 123 1.06 -11.31 -0.83
CA GLU A 123 1.00 -11.30 -2.28
C GLU A 123 2.37 -11.00 -2.89
N LYS A 124 2.63 -11.57 -4.06
CA LYS A 124 3.90 -11.39 -4.78
C LYS A 124 3.80 -10.24 -5.77
N PHE A 125 4.52 -9.16 -5.48
CA PHE A 125 4.61 -7.98 -6.34
C PHE A 125 5.92 -7.94 -7.12
N LEU A 126 5.90 -7.32 -8.29
CA LEU A 126 7.10 -6.99 -9.05
C LEU A 126 7.99 -6.03 -8.28
N PHE A 127 9.29 -6.18 -8.47
CA PHE A 127 10.29 -5.32 -7.88
C PHE A 127 10.07 -3.84 -8.23
N SER A 128 10.11 -3.00 -7.21
CA SER A 128 10.16 -1.54 -7.32
C SER A 128 11.28 -1.02 -6.40
N PRO A 129 12.16 -0.12 -6.87
CA PRO A 129 13.25 0.43 -6.05
C PRO A 129 12.75 1.07 -4.75
N ASN A 130 11.68 1.88 -4.82
CA ASN A 130 11.13 2.57 -3.66
C ASN A 130 10.60 1.58 -2.62
N GLN A 131 9.94 0.50 -3.07
CA GLN A 131 9.41 -0.53 -2.19
C GLN A 131 10.53 -1.35 -1.54
N CYS A 132 11.60 -1.63 -2.28
CA CYS A 132 12.79 -2.30 -1.76
C CYS A 132 13.43 -1.49 -0.62
N ILE A 133 13.59 -0.17 -0.80
CA ILE A 133 14.16 0.71 0.23
C ILE A 133 13.28 0.70 1.48
N LYS A 134 11.97 0.92 1.34
CA LYS A 134 11.02 0.89 2.48
C LYS A 134 11.04 -0.48 3.20
N ALA A 135 11.14 -1.59 2.46
CA ALA A 135 11.23 -2.93 3.03
C ALA A 135 12.56 -3.20 3.75
N LEU A 136 13.67 -2.63 3.26
CA LEU A 136 14.98 -2.71 3.92
C LEU A 136 14.98 -1.90 5.21
N GLU A 137 14.41 -0.70 5.20
CA GLU A 137 14.25 0.13 6.39
C GLU A 137 13.37 -0.56 7.44
N GLN A 138 12.24 -1.15 7.03
CA GLN A 138 11.39 -1.94 7.92
C GLN A 138 12.15 -3.09 8.56
N TRP A 139 13.00 -3.77 7.79
CA TRP A 139 13.82 -4.86 8.31
C TRP A 139 14.84 -4.36 9.34
N ASN A 140 15.50 -3.23 9.08
CA ASN A 140 16.44 -2.62 10.01
C ASN A 140 15.75 -2.23 11.34
N ILE A 141 14.55 -1.64 11.26
CA ILE A 141 13.73 -1.30 12.43
C ILE A 141 13.30 -2.56 13.19
N LEU A 142 12.91 -3.61 12.48
CA LEU A 142 12.52 -4.87 13.11
C LEU A 142 13.69 -5.51 13.87
N GLN A 143 14.91 -5.48 13.32
CA GLN A 143 16.10 -6.03 13.98
C GLN A 143 16.50 -5.23 15.22
N ASN A 144 16.49 -3.90 15.12
CA ASN A 144 17.00 -3.02 16.19
C ASN A 144 15.93 -2.71 17.25
N CYS A 145 14.72 -2.36 16.83
CA CYS A 145 13.65 -1.83 17.68
C CYS A 145 12.59 -2.88 18.02
N GLN A 146 12.63 -4.06 17.37
CA GLN A 146 11.72 -5.17 17.63
C GLN A 146 10.23 -4.79 17.46
N CYS A 147 9.95 -3.87 16.55
CA CYS A 147 8.62 -3.36 16.26
C CYS A 147 8.46 -3.14 14.75
N LEU A 148 7.22 -2.96 14.31
CA LEU A 148 6.89 -2.71 12.90
C LEU A 148 6.33 -1.30 12.73
N LEU A 149 6.75 -0.61 11.67
CA LEU A 149 6.07 0.59 11.23
C LEU A 149 4.84 0.22 10.38
N LEU A 150 3.73 0.92 10.59
CA LEU A 150 2.45 0.67 9.91
C LEU A 150 2.52 1.06 8.42
N ASN A 151 3.29 2.10 8.12
CA ASN A 151 3.37 2.73 6.80
C ASN A 151 4.33 2.02 5.84
N PHE A 152 5.10 1.04 6.31
CA PHE A 152 6.08 0.33 5.52
C PHE A 152 5.58 -1.05 5.12
N PRO A 153 5.94 -1.54 3.92
CA PRO A 153 5.49 -2.83 3.45
C PRO A 153 6.04 -3.95 4.33
N ILE A 154 5.17 -4.90 4.67
CA ILE A 154 5.52 -6.04 5.50
C ILE A 154 5.80 -7.23 4.59
N SER A 155 7.03 -7.75 4.63
CA SER A 155 7.41 -8.99 3.95
C SER A 155 7.33 -10.19 4.89
N PHE A 156 6.53 -11.20 4.54
CA PHE A 156 6.41 -12.41 5.36
C PHE A 156 7.68 -13.26 5.40
N ASP A 157 8.51 -13.21 4.36
CA ASP A 157 9.81 -13.89 4.35
C ASP A 157 10.76 -13.28 5.37
N GLN A 158 10.75 -11.94 5.51
CA GLN A 158 11.53 -11.24 6.54
C GLN A 158 11.04 -11.59 7.96
N LEU A 159 9.73 -11.75 8.13
CA LEU A 159 9.14 -12.12 9.42
C LEU A 159 9.45 -13.56 9.81
N ARG A 160 9.45 -14.52 8.88
CA ARG A 160 9.85 -15.92 9.16
C ARG A 160 11.32 -16.05 9.55
N GLY A 161 12.18 -15.19 9.02
CA GLY A 161 13.60 -15.15 9.39
C GLY A 161 13.83 -14.69 10.85
N THR A 162 12.84 -14.03 11.45
CA THR A 162 12.81 -13.77 12.88
C THR A 162 11.97 -14.85 13.56
N ASN A 163 12.41 -15.45 14.67
CA ASN A 163 11.59 -16.41 15.43
C ASN A 163 10.37 -15.74 16.13
N LYS A 164 9.85 -14.64 15.58
CA LYS A 164 8.77 -13.82 16.12
C LYS A 164 7.52 -13.99 15.27
N SER A 165 6.45 -14.43 15.92
CA SER A 165 5.09 -14.33 15.40
C SER A 165 4.74 -12.85 15.12
N LEU A 166 3.91 -12.61 14.10
CA LEU A 166 3.30 -11.28 13.85
C LEU A 166 2.60 -10.73 15.11
N ASP A 167 2.07 -11.64 15.93
CA ASP A 167 1.40 -11.35 17.21
C ASP A 167 2.39 -10.86 18.29
N SER A 168 3.65 -11.31 18.21
CA SER A 168 4.73 -10.86 19.11
C SER A 168 5.44 -9.57 18.66
N SER A 169 5.27 -9.15 17.42
CA SER A 169 5.85 -7.91 16.87
C SER A 169 4.82 -6.79 16.89
N GLN A 170 4.66 -6.12 18.03
CA GLN A 170 3.77 -4.95 18.13
C GLN A 170 4.24 -3.81 17.21
N PHE A 171 3.28 -3.04 16.68
CA PHE A 171 3.58 -1.79 15.98
C PHE A 171 4.31 -0.81 16.89
N CYS A 172 5.27 -0.06 16.37
CA CYS A 172 6.07 0.89 17.16
C CYS A 172 5.21 1.96 17.85
N VAL A 173 4.07 2.30 17.25
CA VAL A 173 3.11 3.29 17.76
C VAL A 173 2.10 2.70 18.75
N ARG A 174 2.07 1.37 18.93
CA ARG A 174 1.16 0.74 19.88
C ARG A 174 1.73 0.90 21.30
N LEU A 175 0.99 1.60 22.15
CA LEU A 175 1.28 1.64 23.59
C LEU A 175 1.30 0.20 24.14
N PRO A 176 2.38 -0.20 24.85
CA PRO A 176 2.38 -1.48 25.54
C PRO A 176 1.20 -1.54 26.52
N ASN A 177 0.63 -2.73 26.72
CA ASN A 177 -0.49 -2.91 27.66
C ASN A 177 -0.10 -2.48 29.08
N ASP A 178 1.18 -2.66 29.41
CA ASP A 178 1.80 -2.08 30.59
C ASP A 178 2.08 -0.61 30.25
N ARG A 179 1.42 0.33 30.93
CA ARG A 179 1.51 1.78 30.70
C ARG A 179 2.90 2.37 31.04
N ASN A 180 3.98 1.67 30.70
CA ASN A 180 5.34 2.11 30.91
C ASN A 180 5.73 3.06 29.78
N PHE A 181 5.52 4.35 30.04
CA PHE A 181 5.82 5.43 29.11
C PHE A 181 7.29 5.42 28.65
N ASN A 182 8.24 5.07 29.52
CA ASN A 182 9.66 5.05 29.17
C ASN A 182 9.99 4.01 28.10
N GLN A 183 9.34 2.84 28.17
CA GLN A 183 9.51 1.77 27.18
C GLN A 183 8.85 2.13 25.84
N PHE A 184 7.77 2.93 25.87
CA PHE A 184 7.16 3.48 24.67
C PHE A 184 8.06 4.55 24.03
N THR A 185 8.57 5.50 24.81
CA THR A 185 9.47 6.55 24.32
C THR A 185 10.74 5.96 23.71
N SER A 186 11.37 4.98 24.35
CA SER A 186 12.57 4.32 23.80
C SER A 186 12.31 3.58 22.48
N ARG A 187 11.08 3.08 22.25
CA ARG A 187 10.70 2.44 20.98
C ARG A 187 10.44 3.47 19.88
N ILE A 188 9.86 4.63 20.23
CA ILE A 188 9.68 5.74 19.29
C ILE A 188 11.00 6.38 18.94
N GLU A 189 11.90 6.62 19.89
CA GLU A 189 13.23 7.19 19.65
C GLU A 189 14.10 6.33 18.73
N CYS A 190 13.79 5.03 18.64
CA CYS A 190 14.47 4.09 17.75
C CYS A 190 13.97 4.16 16.29
N CYS A 191 12.76 4.72 16.07
CA CYS A 191 12.10 4.83 14.75
C CYS A 191 12.33 6.19 14.11
#